data_AF-A0A369JEJ0-F1
#
_entry.id   AF-A0A369JEJ0-F1
#
_cell.length_a   1.000
_cell.length_b   1.000
_cell.length_c   1.000
_cell.angle_alpha   90.00
_cell.angle_beta   90.00
_cell.angle_gamma   90.00
#
_symmetry.space_group_name_H-M   'P 1'
#
loop_
_entity.id
_entity.type
_entity.pdbx_description
1 polymer ?
#
loop_
_entity_poly.entity_id
_entity_poly.type
_entity_poly.pdbx_seq_one_letter_code
_entity_poly.pdbx_strand_id
1 'polypeptide(L)'
;MTIQDHEHLTQLLLTCEPQRSDYILSEPTQREFRQLRLHLEALLQHLDASTGATSKHSTELSTDQQRYTHSSCTWLIQNINVSIAPHKRLPSEIWSEIFVRVTPSRIDFPPPADRRDRWLFPFQTPTAPMTAWKLMQVCARWREIAKMTPELWRSVTISPWRNVSCNDWAGSIKRLVEASREFLTRGTQLLAVRLAIDALDRCSG
;
A
#
# COMPACT_ATOMS: atom_id res chain seq x y z
N MET A 1 9.99 -20.42 -26.11
CA MET A 1 9.09 -19.28 -25.89
C MET A 1 9.19 -18.39 -27.12
N THR A 2 8.08 -18.22 -27.84
CA THR A 2 8.05 -17.31 -28.98
C THR A 2 7.98 -15.87 -28.47
N ILE A 3 8.39 -14.88 -29.27
CA ILE A 3 8.21 -13.45 -28.93
C ILE A 3 6.74 -13.15 -28.61
N GLN A 4 5.82 -13.84 -29.31
CA GLN A 4 4.39 -13.74 -29.14
C GLN A 4 3.90 -14.20 -27.74
N ASP A 5 4.52 -15.24 -27.17
CA ASP A 5 4.22 -15.66 -25.79
C ASP A 5 4.62 -14.56 -24.79
N HIS A 6 5.78 -13.91 -25.00
CA HIS A 6 6.26 -12.85 -24.11
C HIS A 6 5.39 -11.59 -24.16
N GLU A 7 4.95 -11.19 -25.36
CA GLU A 7 4.05 -10.06 -25.55
C GLU A 7 2.68 -10.34 -24.94
N HIS A 8 2.11 -11.52 -25.19
CA HIS A 8 0.86 -11.93 -24.57
C HIS A 8 0.97 -11.90 -23.04
N LEU A 9 2.08 -12.37 -22.48
CA LEU A 9 2.33 -12.39 -21.05
C LEU A 9 2.48 -11.02 -20.43
N THR A 10 3.24 -10.15 -21.09
CA THR A 10 3.39 -8.76 -20.67
C THR A 10 2.02 -8.08 -20.74
N GLN A 11 1.25 -8.33 -21.79
CA GLN A 11 -0.09 -7.78 -21.94
C GLN A 11 -1.05 -8.33 -20.89
N LEU A 12 -1.00 -9.60 -20.53
CA LEU A 12 -1.85 -10.20 -19.50
C LEU A 12 -1.51 -9.64 -18.11
N LEU A 13 -0.23 -9.41 -17.80
CA LEU A 13 0.20 -8.74 -16.57
C LEU A 13 -0.04 -7.23 -16.58
N LEU A 14 -0.13 -6.58 -17.73
CA LEU A 14 -0.51 -5.17 -17.82
C LEU A 14 -2.02 -4.99 -17.77
N THR A 15 -2.80 -5.91 -18.37
CA THR A 15 -4.27 -5.84 -18.45
C THR A 15 -4.95 -6.36 -17.20
N CYS A 16 -4.44 -7.41 -16.57
CA CYS A 16 -5.02 -7.91 -15.33
C CYS A 16 -4.71 -7.01 -14.12
N GLU A 17 -4.00 -5.88 -14.31
CA GLU A 17 -3.33 -5.07 -13.27
C GLU A 17 -3.16 -5.91 -12.01
N PRO A 18 -2.22 -6.86 -11.95
CA PRO A 18 -2.04 -7.73 -10.80
C PRO A 18 -1.72 -6.94 -9.51
N GLN A 19 -1.37 -5.66 -9.67
CA GLN A 19 -1.21 -4.64 -8.65
C GLN A 19 -2.54 -3.99 -8.19
N ARG A 20 -3.65 -4.18 -8.91
CA ARG A 20 -5.01 -3.94 -8.42
C ARG A 20 -5.30 -4.84 -7.25
N SER A 21 -5.10 -4.21 -6.11
CA SER A 21 -5.45 -4.60 -4.77
C SER A 21 -6.76 -5.37 -4.56
N ASP A 22 -7.77 -5.03 -5.36
CA ASP A 22 -9.19 -5.37 -5.27
C ASP A 22 -9.53 -6.61 -6.07
N TYR A 23 -8.61 -7.07 -6.91
CA TYR A 23 -8.83 -8.20 -7.76
C TYR A 23 -8.46 -9.51 -7.05
N ILE A 24 -9.49 -10.29 -6.67
CA ILE A 24 -9.31 -11.71 -6.37
C ILE A 24 -9.24 -12.43 -7.71
N LEU A 25 -8.05 -12.91 -8.08
CA LEU A 25 -7.88 -13.72 -9.29
C LEU A 25 -8.80 -14.95 -9.21
N SER A 26 -9.52 -15.23 -10.29
CA SER A 26 -10.27 -16.48 -10.42
C SER A 26 -9.32 -17.68 -10.31
N GLU A 27 -9.78 -18.83 -9.80
CA GLU A 27 -8.91 -20.01 -9.68
C GLU A 27 -8.33 -20.48 -11.04
N PRO A 28 -9.05 -20.42 -12.17
CA PRO A 28 -8.46 -20.64 -13.49
C PRO A 28 -7.28 -19.71 -13.80
N THR A 29 -7.45 -18.40 -13.58
CA THR A 29 -6.37 -17.42 -13.79
C THR A 29 -5.19 -17.66 -12.86
N GLN A 30 -5.43 -18.03 -11.60
CA GLN A 30 -4.35 -18.39 -10.67
C GLN A 30 -3.57 -19.62 -11.15
N ARG A 31 -4.25 -20.62 -11.71
CA ARG A 31 -3.60 -21.82 -12.27
C ARG A 31 -2.71 -21.44 -13.44
N GLU A 32 -3.20 -20.59 -14.33
CA GLU A 32 -2.43 -20.04 -15.47
C GLU A 32 -1.19 -19.29 -14.98
N PHE A 33 -1.33 -18.43 -13.96
CA PHE A 33 -0.22 -17.70 -13.36
C PHE A 33 0.83 -18.63 -12.75
N ARG A 34 0.40 -19.71 -12.08
CA ARG A 34 1.32 -20.74 -11.52
C ARG A 34 2.08 -21.47 -12.63
N GLN A 35 1.39 -21.87 -13.70
CA GLN A 35 2.02 -22.53 -14.85
C GLN A 35 3.05 -21.62 -15.53
N LEU A 36 2.67 -20.36 -15.73
CA LEU A 36 3.55 -19.34 -16.27
C LEU A 36 4.80 -19.14 -15.40
N ARG A 37 4.63 -19.06 -14.08
CA ARG A 37 5.77 -18.91 -13.17
C ARG A 37 6.78 -20.03 -13.35
N LEU A 38 6.32 -21.28 -13.43
CA LEU A 38 7.18 -22.44 -13.66
C LEU A 38 7.93 -22.34 -15.01
N HIS A 39 7.26 -21.84 -16.05
CA HIS A 39 7.90 -21.63 -17.36
C HIS A 39 9.01 -20.57 -17.30
N LEU A 40 8.76 -19.44 -16.64
CA LEU A 40 9.75 -18.38 -16.45
C LEU A 40 10.93 -18.85 -15.60
N GLU A 41 10.68 -19.65 -14.56
CA GLU A 41 11.72 -20.26 -13.73
C GLU A 41 12.61 -21.20 -14.57
N ALA A 42 12.02 -22.04 -15.43
CA ALA A 42 12.77 -22.91 -16.35
C ALA A 42 13.60 -22.09 -17.37
N LEU A 43 13.06 -20.99 -17.88
CA LEU A 43 13.78 -20.10 -18.80
C LEU A 43 14.98 -19.43 -18.11
N LEU A 44 14.82 -18.95 -16.88
CA LEU A 44 15.92 -18.39 -16.08
C LEU A 44 17.04 -19.42 -15.88
N GLN A 45 16.69 -20.64 -15.48
CA GLN A 45 17.67 -21.73 -15.33
C GLN A 45 18.45 -22.01 -16.63
N HIS A 46 17.78 -21.96 -17.78
CA HIS A 46 18.43 -22.13 -19.08
C HIS A 46 19.38 -20.96 -19.41
N LEU A 47 18.99 -19.72 -19.12
CA LEU A 47 19.84 -18.54 -19.29
C LEU A 47 21.08 -18.60 -18.37
N ASP A 48 20.92 -19.08 -17.15
CA ASP A 48 22.03 -19.22 -16.20
C ASP A 48 23.02 -20.30 -16.66
N ALA A 49 22.51 -21.45 -17.12
CA ALA A 49 23.34 -22.54 -17.66
C ALA A 49 24.12 -22.11 -18.92
N SER A 50 23.50 -21.31 -19.80
CA SER A 50 24.15 -20.75 -20.99
C SER A 50 25.30 -19.80 -20.65
N THR A 51 25.23 -19.09 -19.53
CA THR A 51 26.29 -18.15 -19.10
C THR A 51 27.56 -18.90 -18.71
N GLY A 52 27.43 -20.04 -18.04
CA GLY A 52 28.56 -20.86 -17.60
C GLY A 52 29.24 -21.67 -18.72
N ALA A 53 28.55 -21.89 -19.85
CA ALA A 53 28.99 -22.80 -20.92
C ALA A 53 29.69 -22.08 -22.10
N THR A 54 30.06 -20.81 -21.99
CA THR A 54 30.72 -20.01 -23.04
C THR A 54 32.15 -20.49 -23.33
N SER A 55 32.24 -21.65 -23.97
CA SER A 55 33.43 -22.19 -24.61
C SER A 55 33.20 -22.27 -26.13
N LYS A 56 33.64 -21.18 -26.79
CA LYS A 56 34.20 -21.10 -28.15
C LYS A 56 33.35 -21.10 -29.42
N HIS A 57 32.12 -21.62 -29.51
CA HIS A 57 31.42 -21.60 -30.81
C HIS A 57 29.91 -21.66 -30.68
N SER A 58 29.23 -20.50 -30.63
CA SER A 58 27.87 -20.34 -31.18
C SER A 58 27.37 -18.91 -31.02
N THR A 59 26.69 -18.45 -32.07
CA THR A 59 25.92 -17.23 -32.26
C THR A 59 25.54 -16.54 -30.95
N GLU A 60 26.36 -15.58 -30.55
CA GLU A 60 26.19 -14.82 -29.32
C GLU A 60 24.93 -13.97 -29.42
N LEU A 61 23.92 -14.31 -28.63
CA LEU A 61 23.02 -13.28 -28.14
C LEU A 61 23.89 -12.25 -27.43
N SER A 62 23.77 -10.96 -27.78
CA SER A 62 24.48 -9.89 -27.08
C SER A 62 24.28 -10.07 -25.57
N THR A 63 25.37 -10.01 -24.79
CA THR A 63 25.34 -10.16 -23.33
C THR A 63 24.31 -9.22 -22.67
N ASP A 64 24.07 -8.06 -23.27
CA ASP A 64 23.06 -7.11 -22.83
C ASP A 64 21.63 -7.63 -23.01
N GLN A 65 21.34 -8.33 -24.12
CA GLN A 65 20.04 -8.95 -24.37
C GLN A 65 19.74 -10.05 -23.34
N GLN A 66 20.76 -10.82 -22.96
CA GLN A 66 20.63 -11.85 -21.95
C GLN A 66 20.32 -11.26 -20.57
N ARG A 67 21.06 -10.22 -20.15
CA ARG A 67 20.80 -9.51 -18.89
C ARG A 67 19.41 -8.89 -18.84
N TYR A 68 18.98 -8.28 -19.94
CA TYR A 68 17.63 -7.73 -20.07
C TYR A 68 16.58 -8.82 -19.89
N THR A 69 16.71 -9.93 -20.62
CA THR A 69 15.75 -11.06 -20.56
C THR A 69 15.69 -11.66 -19.15
N HIS A 70 16.84 -11.84 -18.50
CA HIS A 70 16.92 -12.34 -17.13
C HIS A 70 16.21 -11.40 -16.14
N SER A 71 16.49 -10.09 -16.23
CA SER A 71 15.87 -9.08 -15.37
C SER A 71 14.35 -9.03 -15.55
N SER A 72 13.89 -9.11 -16.80
CA SER A 72 12.46 -9.16 -17.14
C SER A 72 11.79 -10.41 -16.56
N CYS A 73 12.38 -11.60 -16.71
CA CYS A 73 11.82 -12.83 -16.15
C CYS A 73 11.72 -12.77 -14.62
N THR A 74 12.76 -12.26 -13.96
CA THR A 74 12.78 -12.08 -12.50
C THR A 74 11.65 -11.15 -12.04
N TRP A 75 11.48 -10.01 -12.71
CA TRP A 75 10.42 -9.06 -12.41
C TRP A 75 9.02 -9.66 -12.62
N LEU A 76 8.82 -10.42 -13.70
CA LEU A 76 7.54 -11.08 -13.99
C LEU A 76 7.20 -12.12 -12.91
N ILE A 77 8.15 -12.96 -12.52
CA ILE A 77 7.98 -13.95 -11.44
C ILE A 77 7.58 -13.25 -10.14
N GLN A 78 8.24 -12.15 -9.78
CA GLN A 78 7.91 -11.38 -8.57
C GLN A 78 6.47 -10.85 -8.62
N ASN A 79 6.05 -10.26 -9.74
CA ASN A 79 4.68 -9.77 -9.88
C ASN A 79 3.65 -10.91 -9.81
N ILE A 80 3.91 -12.04 -10.46
CA ILE A 80 3.05 -13.22 -10.36
C ILE A 80 2.93 -13.68 -8.91
N ASN A 81 4.05 -13.81 -8.19
CA ASN A 81 4.06 -14.20 -6.78
C ASN A 81 3.22 -13.26 -5.90
N VAL A 82 3.33 -11.94 -6.11
CA VAL A 82 2.50 -10.95 -5.41
C VAL A 82 1.01 -11.13 -5.74
N SER A 83 0.70 -11.56 -6.97
CA SER A 83 -0.67 -11.68 -7.48
C SER A 83 -1.40 -12.91 -6.99
N ILE A 84 -0.69 -14.01 -6.87
CA ILE A 84 -1.22 -15.28 -6.34
C ILE A 84 -0.97 -15.43 -4.84
N ALA A 85 -0.46 -14.39 -4.18
CA ALA A 85 -0.10 -14.45 -2.76
C ALA A 85 -1.33 -14.86 -1.91
N PRO A 86 -1.17 -15.79 -0.94
CA PRO A 86 -2.31 -16.35 -0.21
C PRO A 86 -3.19 -15.29 0.48
N HIS A 87 -2.58 -14.22 0.98
CA HIS A 87 -3.27 -13.15 1.68
C HIS A 87 -4.29 -12.41 0.77
N LYS A 88 -4.09 -12.38 -0.56
CA LYS A 88 -5.07 -11.82 -1.50
C LYS A 88 -6.37 -12.65 -1.58
N ARG A 89 -6.38 -13.89 -1.08
CA ARG A 89 -7.57 -14.75 -1.06
C ARG A 89 -8.39 -14.60 0.21
N LEU A 90 -7.87 -13.93 1.24
CA LEU A 90 -8.59 -13.79 2.49
C LEU A 90 -9.88 -13.01 2.25
N PRO A 91 -11.02 -13.46 2.78
CA PRO A 91 -12.26 -12.68 2.78
C PRO A 91 -12.08 -11.32 3.45
N SER A 92 -12.95 -10.36 3.11
CA SER A 92 -12.93 -9.01 3.70
C SER A 92 -13.02 -9.05 5.22
N GLU A 93 -13.79 -9.97 5.76
CA GLU A 93 -14.07 -10.10 7.20
C GLU A 93 -12.80 -10.49 7.97
N ILE A 94 -11.99 -11.37 7.38
CA ILE A 94 -10.71 -11.78 7.97
C ILE A 94 -9.71 -10.62 7.93
N TRP A 95 -9.70 -9.85 6.84
CA TRP A 95 -8.88 -8.64 6.76
C TRP A 95 -9.30 -7.57 7.76
N SER A 96 -10.60 -7.33 7.91
CA SER A 96 -11.16 -6.43 8.91
C SER A 96 -10.71 -6.82 10.32
N GLU A 97 -10.84 -8.09 10.69
CA GLU A 97 -10.39 -8.60 12.00
C GLU A 97 -8.88 -8.43 12.20
N ILE A 98 -8.07 -8.73 11.18
CA ILE A 98 -6.62 -8.50 11.23
C ILE A 98 -6.34 -7.02 11.45
N PHE A 99 -6.97 -6.13 10.66
CA PHE A 99 -6.77 -4.69 10.76
C PHE A 99 -7.11 -4.18 12.16
N VAL A 100 -8.22 -4.63 12.75
CA VAL A 100 -8.66 -4.25 14.10
C VAL A 100 -7.64 -4.68 15.15
N ARG A 101 -7.06 -5.88 15.02
CA ARG A 101 -6.08 -6.39 15.99
C ARG A 101 -4.71 -5.70 15.90
N VAL A 102 -4.29 -5.29 14.70
CA VAL A 102 -2.98 -4.65 14.51
C VAL A 102 -3.03 -3.13 14.65
N THR A 103 -4.22 -2.54 14.61
CA THR A 103 -4.44 -1.10 14.77
C THR A 103 -4.69 -0.78 16.24
N PRO A 104 -4.08 0.28 16.81
CA PRO A 104 -4.39 0.68 18.17
C PRO A 104 -5.84 1.12 18.30
N SER A 105 -6.37 1.05 19.53
CA SER A 105 -7.73 1.50 19.84
C SER A 105 -7.98 2.98 19.56
N ARG A 106 -6.93 3.80 19.40
CA ARG A 106 -7.02 5.24 19.15
C ARG A 106 -6.22 5.63 17.91
N ILE A 107 -6.87 6.37 17.02
CA ILE A 107 -6.28 6.92 15.79
C ILE A 107 -6.21 8.44 15.91
N ASP A 108 -5.11 9.03 15.48
CA ASP A 108 -4.97 10.48 15.36
C ASP A 108 -5.09 10.92 13.89
N PHE A 109 -5.74 12.07 13.67
CA PHE A 109 -5.92 12.73 12.39
C PHE A 109 -5.60 14.24 12.48
N PRO A 110 -4.83 14.83 11.56
CA PRO A 110 -4.11 14.16 10.47
C PRO A 110 -3.06 13.16 11.02
N PRO A 111 -2.62 12.19 10.20
CA PRO A 111 -1.50 11.34 10.58
C PRO A 111 -0.31 12.23 10.94
N PRO A 112 0.43 11.96 12.03
CA PRO A 112 1.61 12.75 12.39
C PRO A 112 2.60 12.74 11.22
N ALA A 113 2.76 13.89 10.56
CA ALA A 113 3.34 13.97 9.22
C ALA A 113 4.88 13.88 9.21
N ASP A 114 5.55 14.01 10.36
CA ASP A 114 7.00 13.86 10.45
C ASP A 114 7.45 13.62 11.91
N ARG A 115 8.61 12.98 12.10
CA ARG A 115 9.19 12.70 13.43
C ARG A 115 9.51 13.97 14.24
N ARG A 116 9.46 15.16 13.62
CA ARG A 116 9.82 16.42 14.27
C ARG A 116 8.80 16.89 15.32
N ASP A 117 7.54 16.48 15.20
CA ASP A 117 6.51 16.76 16.20
C ASP A 117 6.54 15.77 17.39
N ARG A 118 7.46 14.78 17.36
CA ARG A 118 7.66 13.82 18.46
C ARG A 118 8.01 14.52 19.78
N TRP A 119 8.61 15.70 19.72
CA TRP A 119 8.97 16.49 20.90
C TRP A 119 7.76 17.05 21.66
N LEU A 120 6.60 17.20 21.02
CA LEU A 120 5.38 17.67 21.69
C LEU A 120 4.71 16.58 22.54
N PHE A 121 5.01 15.31 22.28
CA PHE A 121 4.41 14.16 22.98
C PHE A 121 5.44 13.07 23.31
N PRO A 122 6.40 13.33 24.22
CA PRO A 122 7.52 12.42 24.52
C PRO A 122 7.11 11.08 25.16
N PHE A 123 5.87 10.93 25.59
CA PHE A 123 5.36 9.72 26.26
C PHE A 123 4.54 8.78 25.38
N GLN A 124 4.31 9.12 24.11
CA GLN A 124 3.59 8.23 23.20
C GLN A 124 4.55 7.22 22.54
N THR A 125 4.25 5.93 22.70
CA THR A 125 5.03 4.85 22.11
C THR A 125 5.17 5.05 20.59
N PRO A 126 6.39 4.92 20.04
CA PRO A 126 6.77 5.48 18.72
C PRO A 126 6.16 4.82 17.47
N THR A 127 5.26 3.84 17.60
CA THR A 127 4.96 2.91 16.49
C THR A 127 3.49 2.74 16.15
N ALA A 128 2.56 3.14 17.01
CA ALA A 128 1.18 2.64 16.96
C ALA A 128 0.17 3.47 16.14
N PRO A 129 0.07 4.81 16.26
CA PRO A 129 -1.11 5.54 15.78
C PRO A 129 -1.23 5.63 14.25
N MET A 130 -0.21 5.16 13.50
CA MET A 130 -0.19 5.22 12.05
C MET A 130 -0.66 3.94 11.35
N THR A 131 -0.94 2.86 12.07
CA THR A 131 -1.21 1.56 11.44
C THR A 131 -2.39 1.63 10.47
N ALA A 132 -3.54 2.18 10.89
CA ALA A 132 -4.71 2.35 10.02
C ALA A 132 -4.39 3.12 8.73
N TRP A 133 -3.62 4.21 8.86
CA TRP A 133 -3.20 5.03 7.73
C TRP A 133 -2.29 4.28 6.77
N LYS A 134 -1.34 3.49 7.29
CA LYS A 134 -0.46 2.65 6.48
C LYS A 134 -1.23 1.54 5.76
N LEU A 135 -2.18 0.89 6.43
CA LEU A 135 -3.03 -0.14 5.83
C LEU A 135 -3.80 0.42 4.61
N MET A 136 -4.31 1.64 4.70
CA MET A 136 -4.99 2.32 3.58
C MET A 136 -4.10 2.70 2.40
N GLN A 137 -2.78 2.68 2.57
CA GLN A 137 -1.79 2.98 1.53
C GLN A 137 -1.23 1.73 0.85
N VAL A 138 -1.45 0.52 1.40
CA VAL A 138 -0.93 -0.72 0.82
C VAL A 138 -1.53 -0.95 -0.56
N CYS A 139 -2.86 -0.94 -0.66
CA CYS A 139 -3.58 -1.31 -1.87
C CYS A 139 -5.05 -0.79 -1.77
N ALA A 140 -5.76 -0.52 -2.88
CA ALA A 140 -7.13 0.01 -2.85
C ALA A 140 -8.14 -0.89 -2.11
N ARG A 141 -8.06 -2.22 -2.23
CA ARG A 141 -8.86 -3.16 -1.43
C ARG A 141 -8.66 -3.00 0.07
N TRP A 142 -7.41 -2.91 0.53
CA TRP A 142 -7.13 -2.70 1.95
C TRP A 142 -7.69 -1.35 2.40
N ARG A 143 -7.63 -0.33 1.53
CA ARG A 143 -8.25 0.97 1.78
C ARG A 143 -9.77 0.87 1.90
N GLU A 144 -10.44 0.12 1.02
CA GLU A 144 -11.88 -0.10 1.06
C GLU A 144 -12.31 -0.86 2.30
N ILE A 145 -11.66 -2.00 2.58
CA ILE A 145 -11.90 -2.79 3.79
C ILE A 145 -11.69 -1.94 5.04
N ALA A 146 -10.59 -1.19 5.11
CA ALA A 146 -10.32 -0.31 6.23
C ALA A 146 -11.41 0.76 6.39
N LYS A 147 -11.86 1.41 5.30
CA LYS A 147 -12.97 2.38 5.35
C LYS A 147 -14.29 1.76 5.79
N MET A 148 -14.56 0.53 5.39
CA MET A 148 -15.80 -0.20 5.68
C MET A 148 -15.81 -0.92 7.03
N THR A 149 -14.72 -0.88 7.81
CA THR A 149 -14.63 -1.53 9.13
C THR A 149 -14.76 -0.48 10.24
N PRO A 150 -15.96 -0.27 10.82
CA PRO A 150 -16.19 0.79 11.80
C PRO A 150 -15.34 0.66 13.06
N GLU A 151 -15.02 -0.56 13.47
CA GLU A 151 -14.23 -0.87 14.66
C GLU A 151 -12.84 -0.24 14.60
N LEU A 152 -12.26 -0.08 13.40
CA LEU A 152 -11.00 0.65 13.20
C LEU A 152 -11.11 2.11 13.60
N TRP A 153 -12.26 2.73 13.30
CA TRP A 153 -12.50 4.14 13.51
C TRP A 153 -13.21 4.42 14.83
N ARG A 154 -13.29 3.43 15.73
CA ARG A 154 -14.08 3.54 16.97
C ARG A 154 -13.70 4.75 17.81
N SER A 155 -12.42 5.10 17.88
CA SER A 155 -11.92 6.25 18.62
C SER A 155 -10.91 7.06 17.80
N VAL A 156 -11.38 8.16 17.22
CA VAL A 156 -10.56 9.08 16.41
C VAL A 156 -10.35 10.39 17.17
N THR A 157 -9.11 10.85 17.22
CA THR A 157 -8.75 12.21 17.67
C THR A 157 -8.40 13.05 16.46
N ILE A 158 -9.13 14.15 16.25
CA ILE A 158 -8.80 15.14 15.23
C ILE A 158 -8.08 16.31 15.89
N SER A 159 -6.89 16.63 15.41
CA SER A 159 -6.11 17.81 15.80
C SER A 159 -5.93 18.76 14.60
N PRO A 160 -5.62 20.04 14.86
CA PRO A 160 -5.33 20.99 13.79
C PRO A 160 -4.10 20.51 13.01
N TRP A 161 -4.07 20.79 11.70
CA TRP A 161 -3.00 20.30 10.84
C TRP A 161 -1.67 21.02 11.09
N ARG A 162 -1.72 22.23 11.65
CA ARG A 162 -0.61 23.12 12.05
C ARG A 162 -1.13 24.14 13.08
N ASN A 163 -0.22 24.91 13.67
CA ASN A 163 -0.56 26.17 14.33
C ASN A 163 -1.32 27.06 13.34
N VAL A 164 -2.60 27.27 13.64
CA VAL A 164 -3.49 28.02 12.77
C VAL A 164 -3.29 29.50 13.06
N SER A 165 -2.84 30.27 12.09
CA SER A 165 -2.83 31.73 12.22
C SER A 165 -4.28 32.22 12.33
N CYS A 166 -4.52 33.31 13.06
CA CYS A 166 -5.86 33.87 13.23
C CYS A 166 -6.56 34.13 11.86
N ASN A 167 -5.77 34.42 10.82
CA ASN A 167 -6.26 34.72 9.48
C ASN A 167 -6.75 33.48 8.70
N ASP A 168 -6.37 32.25 9.10
CA ASP A 168 -6.82 30.99 8.48
C ASP A 168 -7.69 30.12 9.43
N TRP A 169 -8.21 30.73 10.50
CA TRP A 169 -9.03 30.02 11.49
C TRP A 169 -10.29 29.40 10.86
N ALA A 170 -11.02 30.17 10.07
CA ALA A 170 -12.24 29.70 9.41
C ALA A 170 -11.97 28.52 8.45
N GLY A 171 -10.89 28.59 7.66
CA GLY A 171 -10.49 27.52 6.75
C GLY A 171 -10.06 26.24 7.48
N SER A 172 -9.44 26.38 8.65
CA SER A 172 -9.05 25.26 9.50
C SER A 172 -10.24 24.59 10.17
N ILE A 173 -11.18 25.37 10.71
CA ILE A 173 -12.44 24.84 11.28
C ILE A 173 -13.25 24.11 10.21
N LYS A 174 -13.34 24.67 8.99
CA LYS A 174 -14.03 24.01 7.88
C LYS A 174 -13.43 22.62 7.59
N ARG A 175 -12.11 22.52 7.43
CA ARG A 175 -11.41 21.24 7.21
C ARG A 175 -11.63 20.25 8.36
N LEU A 176 -11.65 20.75 9.60
CA LEU A 176 -11.90 19.93 10.78
C LEU A 176 -13.32 19.36 10.81
N VAL A 177 -14.33 20.18 10.46
CA VAL A 177 -15.73 19.75 10.37
C VAL A 177 -15.91 18.73 9.24
N GLU A 178 -15.29 18.97 8.09
CA GLU A 178 -15.31 18.03 6.95
C GLU A 178 -14.70 16.68 7.32
N ALA A 179 -13.53 16.68 7.96
CA ALA A 179 -12.89 15.46 8.45
C ALA A 179 -13.75 14.75 9.50
N SER A 180 -14.31 15.50 10.45
CA SER A 180 -15.21 14.97 11.48
C SER A 180 -16.41 14.25 10.85
N ARG A 181 -17.04 14.88 9.85
CA ARG A 181 -18.15 14.28 9.11
C ARG A 181 -17.71 12.98 8.43
N GLU A 182 -16.55 12.95 7.80
CA GLU A 182 -16.02 11.74 7.14
C GLU A 182 -15.80 10.58 8.13
N PHE A 183 -15.32 10.84 9.34
CA PHE A 183 -15.15 9.77 10.33
C PHE A 183 -16.49 9.31 10.93
N LEU A 184 -17.42 10.24 11.16
CA LEU A 184 -18.75 9.90 11.67
C LEU A 184 -19.51 9.00 10.70
N THR A 185 -19.41 9.23 9.38
CA THR A 185 -20.06 8.35 8.38
C THR A 185 -19.47 6.94 8.33
N ARG A 186 -18.28 6.72 8.89
CA ARG A 186 -17.64 5.40 9.01
C ARG A 186 -18.05 4.64 10.28
N GLY A 187 -18.95 5.18 11.10
CA GLY A 187 -19.40 4.53 12.34
C GLY A 187 -18.48 4.78 13.55
N THR A 188 -17.73 5.89 13.54
CA THR A 188 -16.93 6.33 14.69
C THR A 188 -17.83 6.53 15.92
N GLN A 189 -17.50 5.86 17.03
CA GLN A 189 -18.29 5.95 18.27
C GLN A 189 -17.80 7.10 19.16
N LEU A 190 -16.49 7.30 19.21
CA LEU A 190 -15.86 8.34 20.00
C LEU A 190 -15.03 9.23 19.07
N LEU A 191 -15.46 10.49 18.95
CA LEU A 191 -14.75 11.51 18.21
C LEU A 191 -14.25 12.57 19.18
N ALA A 192 -12.93 12.65 19.37
CA ALA A 192 -12.30 13.69 20.16
C ALA A 192 -11.77 14.78 19.23
N VAL A 193 -12.24 16.01 19.38
CA VAL A 193 -11.71 17.16 18.64
C VAL A 193 -10.82 17.96 19.56
N ARG A 194 -9.55 18.14 19.15
CA ARG A 194 -8.59 19.00 19.84
C ARG A 194 -8.41 20.28 19.04
N LEU A 195 -8.61 21.41 19.70
CA LEU A 195 -8.33 22.73 19.13
C LEU A 195 -7.16 23.31 19.91
N ALA A 196 -6.08 23.63 19.22
CA ALA A 196 -4.99 24.44 19.75
C ALA A 196 -5.14 25.83 19.15
N ILE A 197 -5.31 26.82 20.01
CA ILE A 197 -5.25 28.23 19.64
C ILE A 197 -3.89 28.69 20.14
N ASP A 198 -3.00 29.06 19.23
CA ASP A 198 -1.77 29.74 19.62
C ASP A 198 -2.18 31.04 20.31
N ALA A 199 -1.96 31.10 21.61
CA ALA A 199 -2.19 32.30 22.39
C ALA A 199 -1.18 33.35 21.94
N LEU A 200 -1.60 34.18 20.98
CA LEU A 200 -1.06 35.50 20.70
C LEU A 200 0.47 35.55 20.59
N ASP A 201 0.98 35.41 19.37
CA ASP A 201 1.98 36.40 18.96
C ASP A 201 1.32 37.76 19.22
N ARG A 202 1.81 38.45 20.25
CA ARG A 202 1.33 39.74 20.68
C ARG A 202 1.35 40.62 19.44
N CYS A 203 0.18 40.93 18.89
CA CYS A 203 0.00 42.07 17.99
C CYS A 203 0.47 43.29 18.78
N SER A 204 1.77 43.54 18.68
CA SER A 204 2.43 44.70 19.23
C SER A 204 1.98 45.82 18.30
N GLY A 205 0.98 46.57 18.77
CA GLY A 205 0.54 47.81 18.13
C GLY A 205 1.63 48.85 18.12
#